data_AF-A0A7Y2UBZ9-F1
#
_entry.id   AF-A0A7Y2UBZ9-F1
#
_cell.length_a   1.000
_cell.length_b   1.000
_cell.length_c   1.000
_cell.angle_alpha   90.00
_cell.angle_beta   90.00
_cell.angle_gamma   90.00
#
_symmetry.space_group_name_H-M   'P 1'
#
loop_
_entity.id
_entity.type
_entity.pdbx_description
1 polymer ?
#
loop_
_entity_poly.entity_id
_entity_poly.type
_entity_poly.pdbx_seq_one_letter_code
_entity_poly.pdbx_strand_id
1 'polypeptide(L)'
;MREHQLEEKTARHLDRLSEALDSGVQSKVKHLLNSLSGAEIGDLLESLPHAKRQAVWELVKVDLDGDVLVEVNDEVRAGLIRDTAPDDLIQAMGELDIDDLADILDDLPDDVVTEVLRAMDRQDRERLAQVMSYPEDSAGGLMNPDVVTVRPDVSLDVVLRYLRLRGELPEVFDQLFVVDRAGKYLGQLKLSDVLTKEPTSEVSELMDTSKDAIPVEMSARQVAIEFEHANLVSAPVTEPNGLLLGRITIDDVVDVIREEGEHMVLTAAGLDEEDDMFAPVMQSARRRWVWLGVNLITTLLAALVLFAFQPTLDQLVELAVLFPIVMSMGGIAGTQTLT
;
A
#
# COMPACT_ATOMS: atom_id res chain seq x y z
N MET A 1 -21.42 1.21 12.09
CA MET A 1 -22.21 -0.05 12.22
C MET A 1 -21.67 -1.16 11.30
N ARG A 2 -21.16 -0.84 10.11
CA ARG A 2 -20.50 -1.80 9.20
C ARG A 2 -19.01 -2.04 9.56
N GLU A 3 -18.26 -0.99 9.90
CA GLU A 3 -16.88 -1.11 10.46
C GLU A 3 -16.86 -1.95 11.72
N HIS A 4 -17.71 -1.63 12.69
CA HIS A 4 -17.84 -2.40 13.93
C HIS A 4 -18.23 -3.88 13.71
N GLN A 5 -18.82 -4.23 12.55
CA GLN A 5 -19.09 -5.63 12.17
C GLN A 5 -17.88 -6.32 11.53
N LEU A 6 -17.06 -5.59 10.80
CA LEU A 6 -15.78 -6.06 10.24
C LEU A 6 -14.75 -6.26 11.36
N GLU A 7 -14.58 -5.28 12.24
CA GLU A 7 -13.70 -5.40 13.43
C GLU A 7 -14.14 -6.56 14.34
N GLU A 8 -15.45 -6.74 14.59
CA GLU A 8 -15.94 -7.91 15.31
C GLU A 8 -15.74 -9.23 14.55
N LYS A 9 -15.70 -9.21 13.21
CA LYS A 9 -15.48 -10.42 12.40
C LYS A 9 -14.01 -10.82 12.47
N THR A 10 -13.10 -9.87 12.31
CA THR A 10 -11.65 -10.07 12.45
C THR A 10 -11.28 -10.50 13.87
N ALA A 11 -11.82 -9.84 14.91
CA ALA A 11 -11.61 -10.25 16.30
C ALA A 11 -12.14 -11.67 16.58
N ARG A 12 -13.32 -12.03 16.05
CA ARG A 12 -13.87 -13.39 16.18
C ARG A 12 -13.06 -14.43 15.40
N HIS A 13 -12.46 -14.07 14.27
CA HIS A 13 -11.56 -14.94 13.53
C HIS A 13 -10.24 -15.14 14.28
N LEU A 14 -9.66 -14.07 14.83
CA LEU A 14 -8.46 -14.13 15.67
C LEU A 14 -8.68 -14.98 16.92
N ASP A 15 -9.80 -14.83 17.63
CA ASP A 15 -10.13 -15.64 18.80
C ASP A 15 -10.27 -17.12 18.44
N ARG A 16 -10.99 -17.43 17.35
CA ARG A 16 -11.15 -18.80 16.86
C ARG A 16 -9.85 -19.40 16.36
N LEU A 17 -9.00 -18.60 15.73
CA LEU A 17 -7.70 -19.05 15.26
C LEU A 17 -6.77 -19.30 16.44
N SER A 18 -6.74 -18.41 17.43
CA SER A 18 -5.97 -18.57 18.67
C SER A 18 -6.41 -19.81 19.43
N GLU A 19 -7.72 -20.06 19.58
CA GLU A 19 -8.27 -21.26 20.21
C GLU A 19 -7.98 -22.53 19.39
N ALA A 20 -7.99 -22.44 18.06
CA ALA A 20 -7.67 -23.56 17.18
C ALA A 20 -6.15 -23.88 17.15
N LEU A 21 -5.29 -22.86 17.29
CA LEU A 21 -3.84 -22.99 17.47
C LEU A 21 -3.51 -23.61 18.83
N ASP A 22 -4.17 -23.14 19.91
CA ASP A 22 -3.94 -23.65 21.26
C ASP A 22 -4.52 -25.08 21.45
N SER A 23 -5.54 -25.47 20.69
CA SER A 23 -6.12 -26.82 20.72
C SER A 23 -5.42 -27.84 19.83
N GLY A 24 -4.42 -27.44 19.02
CA GLY A 24 -3.58 -28.32 18.22
C GLY A 24 -4.27 -28.97 17.01
N VAL A 25 -5.46 -28.49 16.60
CA VAL A 25 -6.19 -29.04 15.44
C VAL A 25 -5.77 -28.31 14.16
N GLN A 26 -4.54 -28.59 13.72
CA GLN A 26 -3.90 -27.93 12.55
C GLN A 26 -4.75 -27.97 11.28
N SER A 27 -5.54 -29.04 11.06
CA SER A 27 -6.37 -29.17 9.85
C SER A 27 -7.49 -28.14 9.76
N LYS A 28 -8.10 -27.76 10.90
CA LYS A 28 -9.17 -26.74 10.92
C LYS A 28 -8.60 -25.34 10.75
N VAL A 29 -7.46 -25.08 11.37
CA VAL A 29 -6.69 -23.84 11.22
C VAL A 29 -6.32 -23.65 9.75
N LYS A 30 -5.72 -24.68 9.13
CA LYS A 30 -5.35 -24.67 7.71
C LYS A 30 -6.54 -24.37 6.80
N HIS A 31 -7.70 -24.98 7.03
CA HIS A 31 -8.88 -24.70 6.20
C HIS A 31 -9.43 -23.28 6.38
N LEU A 32 -9.37 -22.73 7.60
CA LEU A 32 -9.83 -21.37 7.85
C LEU A 32 -8.86 -20.34 7.24
N LEU A 33 -7.55 -20.50 7.47
CA LEU A 33 -6.51 -19.62 6.94
C LEU A 33 -6.59 -19.54 5.42
N ASN A 34 -6.60 -20.69 4.75
CA ASN A 34 -6.60 -20.73 3.28
C ASN A 34 -7.98 -20.45 2.64
N SER A 35 -8.87 -19.81 3.39
CA SER A 35 -10.12 -19.22 2.89
C SER A 35 -10.18 -17.70 3.02
N LEU A 36 -9.13 -17.11 3.62
CA LEU A 36 -8.91 -15.67 3.75
C LEU A 36 -8.11 -15.16 2.55
N SER A 37 -8.17 -13.85 2.29
CA SER A 37 -7.29 -13.20 1.30
C SER A 37 -5.85 -13.05 1.83
N GLY A 38 -4.90 -12.74 0.94
CA GLY A 38 -3.51 -12.39 1.31
C GLY A 38 -3.46 -11.33 2.40
N ALA A 39 -4.12 -10.19 2.18
CA ALA A 39 -4.26 -9.12 3.17
C ALA A 39 -4.82 -9.58 4.53
N GLU A 40 -5.91 -10.37 4.54
CA GLU A 40 -6.51 -10.88 5.79
C GLU A 40 -5.57 -11.83 6.55
N ILE A 41 -4.73 -12.59 5.84
CA ILE A 41 -3.69 -13.44 6.42
C ILE A 41 -2.53 -12.59 6.92
N GLY A 42 -2.14 -11.56 6.18
CA GLY A 42 -1.12 -10.57 6.56
C GLY A 42 -1.45 -9.92 7.90
N ASP A 43 -2.61 -9.25 8.00
CA ASP A 43 -3.15 -8.65 9.23
C ASP A 43 -3.07 -9.60 10.43
N LEU A 44 -3.42 -10.87 10.20
CA LEU A 44 -3.42 -11.89 11.22
C LEU A 44 -2.01 -12.29 11.65
N LEU A 45 -1.06 -12.43 10.72
CA LEU A 45 0.33 -12.72 11.02
C LEU A 45 0.98 -11.56 11.78
N GLU A 46 0.70 -10.31 11.42
CA GLU A 46 1.17 -9.12 12.12
C GLU A 46 0.66 -9.07 13.57
N SER A 47 -0.62 -9.42 13.75
CA SER A 47 -1.27 -9.46 15.06
C SER A 47 -0.75 -10.57 15.99
N LEU A 48 0.02 -11.54 15.48
CA LEU A 48 0.53 -12.66 16.24
C LEU A 48 1.94 -12.41 16.81
N PRO A 49 2.22 -12.89 18.04
CA PRO A 49 3.59 -12.91 18.56
C PRO A 49 4.49 -13.78 17.66
N HIS A 50 5.76 -13.38 17.52
CA HIS A 50 6.76 -14.06 16.68
C HIS A 50 6.76 -15.60 16.82
N ALA A 51 6.65 -16.12 18.05
CA ALA A 51 6.68 -17.57 18.29
C ALA A 51 5.46 -18.33 17.72
N LYS A 52 4.30 -17.67 17.61
CA LYS A 52 3.08 -18.25 17.03
C LYS A 52 3.00 -18.02 15.52
N ARG A 53 3.58 -16.92 15.02
CA ARG A 53 3.56 -16.51 13.61
C ARG A 53 4.12 -17.58 12.68
N GLN A 54 5.31 -18.11 12.98
CA GLN A 54 5.95 -19.15 12.16
C GLN A 54 5.08 -20.41 12.03
N ALA A 55 4.45 -20.85 13.13
CA ALA A 55 3.59 -22.03 13.12
C ALA A 55 2.29 -21.82 12.31
N VAL A 56 1.85 -20.57 12.15
CA VAL A 56 0.71 -20.20 11.29
C VAL A 56 1.15 -20.09 9.84
N TRP A 57 2.33 -19.51 9.59
CA TRP A 57 2.91 -19.36 8.27
C TRP A 57 3.08 -20.71 7.56
N GLU A 58 3.59 -21.73 8.25
CA GLU A 58 3.71 -23.11 7.70
C GLU A 58 2.36 -23.75 7.30
N LEU A 59 1.22 -23.17 7.70
CA LEU A 59 -0.12 -23.64 7.36
C LEU A 59 -0.74 -22.89 6.18
N VAL A 60 -0.19 -21.75 5.78
CA VAL A 60 -0.55 -21.03 4.57
C VAL A 60 -0.15 -21.90 3.36
N LYS A 61 -0.90 -21.79 2.27
CA LYS A 61 -0.52 -22.47 1.03
C LYS A 61 0.39 -21.56 0.21
N VAL A 62 1.31 -22.18 -0.49
CA VAL A 62 2.33 -21.52 -1.32
C VAL A 62 1.73 -20.58 -2.38
N ASP A 63 0.54 -20.87 -2.92
CA ASP A 63 -0.16 -20.00 -3.87
C ASP A 63 -0.63 -18.66 -3.27
N LEU A 64 -0.63 -18.52 -1.95
CA LEU A 64 -0.96 -17.27 -1.26
C LEU A 64 0.28 -16.61 -0.65
N ASP A 65 1.45 -17.24 -0.70
CA ASP A 65 2.63 -16.72 -0.01
C ASP A 65 3.07 -15.38 -0.61
N GLY A 66 2.93 -15.21 -1.94
CA GLY A 66 3.24 -13.97 -2.64
C GLY A 66 2.38 -12.82 -2.14
N ASP A 67 1.06 -12.94 -2.31
CA ASP A 67 0.08 -11.95 -1.85
C ASP A 67 0.26 -11.59 -0.37
N VAL A 68 0.50 -12.59 0.49
CA VAL A 68 0.71 -12.33 1.92
C VAL A 68 1.99 -11.54 2.17
N LEU A 69 3.06 -11.83 1.46
CA LEU A 69 4.34 -11.17 1.67
C LEU A 69 4.30 -9.69 1.25
N VAL A 70 3.55 -9.35 0.20
CA VAL A 70 3.35 -7.97 -0.26
C VAL A 70 2.57 -7.15 0.77
N GLU A 71 1.59 -7.77 1.43
CA GLU A 71 0.64 -7.11 2.33
C GLU A 71 1.17 -6.90 3.76
N VAL A 72 2.23 -7.60 4.16
CA VAL A 72 2.82 -7.44 5.51
C VAL A 72 3.92 -6.39 5.52
N ASN A 73 4.09 -5.73 6.68
CA ASN A 73 5.18 -4.80 6.93
C ASN A 73 6.57 -5.44 6.83
N ASP A 74 7.58 -4.62 6.61
CA ASP A 74 8.97 -5.01 6.36
C ASP A 74 9.55 -5.94 7.44
N GLU A 75 9.29 -5.68 8.73
CA GLU A 75 9.84 -6.50 9.82
C GLU A 75 9.26 -7.91 9.79
N VAL A 76 7.94 -8.01 9.57
CA VAL A 76 7.25 -9.29 9.45
C VAL A 76 7.69 -10.01 8.18
N ARG A 77 7.69 -9.31 7.04
CA ARG A 77 8.12 -9.81 5.73
C ARG A 77 9.51 -10.42 5.77
N ALA A 78 10.50 -9.69 6.29
CA ALA A 78 11.88 -10.15 6.40
C ALA A 78 12.04 -11.40 7.30
N GLY A 79 11.15 -11.54 8.29
CA GLY A 79 11.04 -12.75 9.11
C GLY A 79 10.49 -13.94 8.32
N LEU A 80 9.38 -13.74 7.61
CA LEU A 80 8.72 -14.77 6.81
C LEU A 80 9.63 -15.25 5.67
N ILE A 81 10.24 -14.35 4.90
CA ILE A 81 11.19 -14.68 3.81
C ILE A 81 12.32 -15.57 4.32
N ARG A 82 12.86 -15.29 5.51
CA ARG A 82 13.95 -16.07 6.11
C ARG A 82 13.54 -17.49 6.48
N ASP A 83 12.28 -17.66 6.87
CA ASP A 83 11.72 -18.93 7.32
C ASP A 83 11.15 -19.77 6.17
N THR A 84 10.97 -19.19 4.98
CA THR A 84 10.48 -19.86 3.76
C THR A 84 11.65 -20.49 2.97
N ALA A 85 11.40 -21.67 2.38
CA ALA A 85 12.37 -22.31 1.51
C ALA A 85 12.53 -21.54 0.19
N PRO A 86 13.75 -21.45 -0.40
CA PRO A 86 13.96 -20.73 -1.66
C PRO A 86 13.07 -21.20 -2.81
N ASP A 87 12.80 -22.51 -2.92
CA ASP A 87 11.95 -23.06 -3.97
C ASP A 87 10.48 -22.58 -3.83
N ASP A 88 9.98 -22.47 -2.59
CA ASP A 88 8.63 -21.98 -2.32
C ASP A 88 8.53 -20.47 -2.61
N LEU A 89 9.58 -19.70 -2.26
CA LEU A 89 9.66 -18.27 -2.62
C LEU A 89 9.65 -18.07 -4.14
N ILE A 90 10.44 -18.84 -4.90
CA ILE A 90 10.47 -18.73 -6.37
C ILE A 90 9.08 -19.02 -6.96
N GLN A 91 8.37 -20.01 -6.40
CA GLN A 91 7.01 -20.30 -6.85
C GLN A 91 6.06 -19.14 -6.53
N ALA A 92 6.07 -18.64 -5.30
CA ALA A 92 5.22 -17.53 -4.86
C ALA A 92 5.43 -16.27 -5.70
N MET A 93 6.68 -15.88 -5.95
CA MET A 93 7.01 -14.70 -6.76
C MET A 93 6.61 -14.84 -8.23
N GLY A 94 6.42 -16.06 -8.73
CA GLY A 94 5.98 -16.31 -10.10
C GLY A 94 4.49 -16.11 -10.33
N GLU A 95 3.71 -15.96 -9.26
CA GLU A 95 2.25 -15.75 -9.31
C GLU A 95 1.86 -14.27 -9.11
N LEU A 96 2.80 -13.42 -8.66
CA LEU A 96 2.59 -11.99 -8.44
C LEU A 96 2.50 -11.19 -9.74
N ASP A 97 1.75 -10.09 -9.69
CA ASP A 97 1.79 -9.06 -10.72
C ASP A 97 3.14 -8.32 -10.70
N ILE A 98 3.47 -7.60 -11.78
CA ILE A 98 4.82 -7.06 -11.99
C ILE A 98 5.14 -5.88 -11.05
N ASP A 99 4.13 -5.08 -10.73
CA ASP A 99 4.14 -4.05 -9.70
C ASP A 99 4.41 -4.66 -8.32
N ASP A 100 3.60 -5.62 -7.88
CA ASP A 100 3.79 -6.30 -6.59
C ASP A 100 5.18 -6.96 -6.49
N LEU A 101 5.63 -7.59 -7.58
CA LEU A 101 6.96 -8.17 -7.65
C LEU A 101 8.06 -7.10 -7.53
N ALA A 102 7.86 -5.91 -8.08
CA ALA A 102 8.82 -4.81 -7.98
C ALA A 102 8.99 -4.35 -6.53
N ASP A 103 7.90 -4.31 -5.76
CA ASP A 103 7.89 -3.84 -4.37
C ASP A 103 8.62 -4.80 -3.43
N ILE A 104 8.53 -6.11 -3.67
CA ILE A 104 9.19 -7.11 -2.82
C ILE A 104 10.58 -7.54 -3.30
N LEU A 105 10.97 -7.23 -4.54
CA LEU A 105 12.18 -7.82 -5.14
C LEU A 105 13.45 -7.55 -4.31
N ASP A 106 13.56 -6.35 -3.74
CA ASP A 106 14.72 -5.90 -2.96
C ASP A 106 14.81 -6.58 -1.58
N ASP A 107 13.72 -7.18 -1.08
CA ASP A 107 13.66 -7.92 0.18
C ASP A 107 14.12 -9.38 0.04
N LEU A 108 14.16 -9.90 -1.19
CA LEU A 108 14.44 -11.29 -1.48
C LEU A 108 15.95 -11.61 -1.49
N PRO A 109 16.34 -12.85 -1.17
CA PRO A 109 17.72 -13.31 -1.34
C PRO A 109 18.18 -13.25 -2.82
N ASP A 110 19.44 -12.86 -3.06
CA ASP A 110 20.04 -12.73 -4.40
C ASP A 110 19.85 -13.97 -5.30
N ASP A 111 19.89 -15.17 -4.70
CA ASP A 111 19.70 -16.44 -5.40
C ASP A 111 18.24 -16.64 -5.83
N VAL A 112 17.27 -16.28 -4.99
CA VAL A 112 15.85 -16.27 -5.34
C VAL A 112 15.59 -15.28 -6.47
N VAL A 113 16.06 -14.03 -6.32
CA VAL A 113 15.92 -12.98 -7.35
C VAL A 113 16.47 -13.46 -8.70
N THR A 114 17.64 -14.10 -8.69
CA THR A 114 18.26 -14.62 -9.91
C THR A 114 17.40 -15.67 -10.60
N GLU A 115 16.79 -16.59 -9.85
CA GLU A 115 15.95 -17.64 -10.44
C GLU A 115 14.58 -17.12 -10.89
N VAL A 116 13.96 -16.20 -10.14
CA VAL A 116 12.72 -15.52 -10.53
C VAL A 116 12.93 -14.79 -11.87
N LEU A 117 13.97 -13.96 -11.98
CA LEU A 117 14.30 -13.25 -13.23
C LEU A 117 14.63 -14.21 -14.39
N ARG A 118 15.15 -15.41 -14.12
CA ARG A 118 15.41 -16.41 -15.16
C ARG A 118 14.14 -17.10 -15.65
N ALA A 119 13.17 -17.29 -14.77
CA ALA A 119 11.87 -17.90 -15.09
C ALA A 119 11.01 -16.96 -15.96
N MET A 120 11.15 -15.64 -15.76
CA MET A 120 10.44 -14.63 -16.54
C MET A 120 10.84 -14.62 -18.02
N ASP A 121 9.87 -14.34 -18.88
CA ASP A 121 10.16 -14.07 -20.28
C ASP A 121 10.90 -12.72 -20.44
N ARG A 122 11.29 -12.38 -21.67
CA ARG A 122 12.05 -11.15 -21.92
C ARG A 122 11.16 -9.90 -21.73
N GLN A 123 9.90 -9.98 -22.13
CA GLN A 123 8.99 -8.85 -22.09
C GLN A 123 8.65 -8.48 -20.64
N ASP A 124 8.40 -9.47 -19.79
CA ASP A 124 8.06 -9.22 -18.39
C ASP A 124 9.29 -8.72 -17.61
N ARG A 125 10.51 -9.18 -17.93
CA ARG A 125 11.73 -8.59 -17.40
C ARG A 125 11.95 -7.13 -17.80
N GLU A 126 11.64 -6.79 -19.05
CA GLU A 126 11.76 -5.41 -19.54
C GLU A 126 10.74 -4.50 -18.83
N ARG A 127 9.53 -5.01 -18.56
CA ARG A 127 8.48 -4.33 -17.80
C ARG A 127 8.85 -4.15 -16.32
N LEU A 128 9.34 -5.20 -15.66
CA LEU A 128 9.80 -5.12 -14.28
C LEU A 128 10.93 -4.09 -14.13
N ALA A 129 11.93 -4.15 -15.02
CA ALA A 129 13.02 -3.16 -15.02
C ALA A 129 12.54 -1.74 -15.30
N GLN A 130 11.40 -1.57 -15.99
CA GLN A 130 10.78 -0.27 -16.22
C GLN A 130 10.09 0.24 -14.95
N VAL A 131 9.30 -0.58 -14.27
CA VAL A 131 8.65 -0.21 -12.99
C VAL A 131 9.71 0.18 -11.95
N MET A 132 10.70 -0.69 -11.73
CA MET A 132 11.81 -0.45 -10.79
C MET A 132 12.72 0.74 -11.16
N SER A 133 12.55 1.33 -12.35
CA SER A 133 13.30 2.54 -12.73
C SER A 133 12.72 3.82 -12.16
N TYR A 134 11.49 3.77 -11.64
CA TYR A 134 10.80 4.88 -11.02
C TYR A 134 10.81 4.75 -9.49
N PRO A 135 10.68 5.86 -8.75
CA PRO A 135 10.50 5.81 -7.31
C PRO A 135 9.19 5.10 -6.94
N GLU A 136 9.20 4.32 -5.86
CA GLU A 136 8.03 3.65 -5.27
C GLU A 136 6.89 4.65 -5.00
N ASP A 137 7.20 5.80 -4.38
CA ASP A 137 6.26 6.90 -4.10
C ASP A 137 5.81 7.72 -5.33
N SER A 138 5.81 7.13 -6.53
CA SER A 138 5.43 7.79 -7.77
C SER A 138 4.41 6.97 -8.57
N ALA A 139 3.75 7.63 -9.53
CA ALA A 139 2.86 6.96 -10.48
C ALA A 139 3.57 5.87 -11.29
N GLY A 140 4.89 5.94 -11.46
CA GLY A 140 5.68 4.89 -12.10
C GLY A 140 6.04 3.71 -11.19
N GLY A 141 6.09 3.93 -9.87
CA GLY A 141 6.21 2.86 -8.88
C GLY A 141 4.89 2.10 -8.74
N LEU A 142 3.79 2.84 -8.60
CA LEU A 142 2.43 2.30 -8.45
C LEU A 142 1.82 1.69 -9.73
N MET A 143 2.49 1.75 -10.88
CA MET A 143 1.85 1.30 -12.13
C MET A 143 2.04 -0.19 -12.38
N ASN A 144 0.93 -0.83 -12.71
CA ASN A 144 0.95 -2.12 -13.37
C ASN A 144 1.23 -1.95 -14.88
N PRO A 145 2.29 -2.55 -15.44
CA PRO A 145 2.59 -2.48 -16.87
C PRO A 145 1.70 -3.42 -17.72
N ASP A 146 0.88 -4.30 -17.13
CA ASP A 146 -0.07 -5.12 -17.87
C ASP A 146 -1.35 -4.35 -18.25
N VAL A 147 -1.21 -3.58 -19.34
CA VAL A 147 -2.32 -2.85 -19.94
C VAL A 147 -2.95 -3.58 -21.12
N VAL A 148 -4.28 -3.59 -21.17
CA VAL A 148 -5.04 -4.03 -22.34
C VAL A 148 -5.26 -2.85 -23.27
N THR A 149 -4.56 -2.84 -24.41
CA THR A 149 -4.63 -1.75 -25.39
C THR A 149 -5.37 -2.14 -26.66
N VAL A 150 -6.04 -1.16 -27.28
CA VAL A 150 -6.74 -1.29 -28.58
C VAL A 150 -6.47 -0.10 -29.49
N ARG A 151 -6.75 -0.25 -30.78
CA ARG A 151 -6.62 0.82 -31.78
C ARG A 151 -7.96 1.51 -32.04
N PRO A 152 -7.97 2.81 -32.37
CA PRO A 152 -9.20 3.56 -32.63
C PRO A 152 -9.94 3.12 -33.89
N ASP A 153 -9.24 2.60 -34.90
CA ASP A 153 -9.77 2.18 -36.21
C ASP A 153 -10.31 0.74 -36.24
N VAL A 154 -10.56 0.14 -35.07
CA VAL A 154 -11.02 -1.23 -34.91
C VAL A 154 -12.47 -1.25 -34.44
N SER A 155 -13.25 -2.22 -34.92
CA SER A 155 -14.64 -2.43 -34.50
C SER A 155 -14.75 -3.20 -33.18
N LEU A 156 -15.85 -2.99 -32.44
CA LEU A 156 -16.08 -3.68 -31.17
C LEU A 156 -16.13 -5.21 -31.28
N ASP A 157 -16.59 -5.77 -32.40
CA ASP A 157 -16.60 -7.23 -32.63
C ASP A 157 -15.18 -7.82 -32.71
N VAL A 158 -14.22 -7.06 -33.23
CA VAL A 158 -12.81 -7.42 -33.29
C VAL A 158 -12.19 -7.29 -31.90
N VAL A 159 -12.49 -6.21 -31.17
CA VAL A 159 -12.05 -6.04 -29.77
C VAL A 159 -12.52 -7.21 -28.91
N LEU A 160 -13.81 -7.58 -28.98
CA LEU A 160 -14.35 -8.70 -28.21
C LEU A 160 -13.70 -10.04 -28.58
N ARG A 161 -13.37 -10.24 -29.86
CA ARG A 161 -12.66 -11.44 -30.32
C ARG A 161 -11.22 -11.46 -29.81
N TYR A 162 -10.56 -10.32 -29.79
CA TYR A 162 -9.22 -10.15 -29.22
C TYR A 162 -9.21 -10.49 -27.73
N LEU A 163 -10.15 -9.95 -26.94
CA LEU A 163 -10.28 -10.26 -25.52
C LEU A 163 -10.50 -11.77 -25.27
N ARG A 164 -11.35 -12.41 -26.07
CA ARG A 164 -11.57 -13.86 -25.98
C ARG A 164 -10.35 -14.69 -26.36
N LEU A 165 -9.53 -14.21 -27.29
CA LEU A 165 -8.30 -14.89 -27.71
C LEU A 165 -7.21 -14.79 -26.64
N ARG A 166 -7.14 -13.65 -25.94
CA ARG A 166 -6.21 -13.43 -24.84
C ARG A 166 -6.44 -14.40 -23.68
N GLY A 167 -7.71 -14.73 -23.41
CA GLY A 167 -8.08 -15.70 -22.38
C GLY A 167 -8.11 -15.07 -20.99
N GLU A 168 -6.95 -14.70 -20.47
CA GLU A 168 -6.78 -14.03 -19.18
C GLU A 168 -6.81 -12.51 -19.34
N LEU A 169 -7.48 -11.85 -18.40
CA LEU A 169 -7.59 -10.40 -18.30
C LEU A 169 -7.10 -10.00 -16.91
N PRO A 170 -6.60 -8.77 -16.73
CA PRO A 170 -6.20 -8.30 -15.41
C PRO A 170 -7.36 -8.43 -14.41
N GLU A 171 -7.04 -8.64 -13.13
CA GLU A 171 -8.05 -8.87 -12.10
C GLU A 171 -9.04 -7.70 -12.00
N VAL A 172 -8.49 -6.49 -11.87
CA VAL A 172 -9.27 -5.25 -11.89
C VAL A 172 -9.37 -4.74 -13.33
N PHE A 173 -10.43 -5.12 -14.05
CA PHE A 173 -10.59 -4.76 -15.47
C PHE A 173 -11.92 -4.06 -15.78
N ASP A 174 -11.92 -2.73 -15.82
CA ASP A 174 -13.10 -1.90 -16.09
C ASP A 174 -13.09 -1.22 -17.49
N GLN A 175 -11.91 -1.07 -18.09
CA GLN A 175 -11.72 -0.36 -19.35
C GLN A 175 -10.48 -0.82 -20.13
N LEU A 176 -10.46 -0.49 -21.42
CA LEU A 176 -9.32 -0.67 -22.32
C LEU A 176 -8.73 0.70 -22.65
N PHE A 177 -7.41 0.76 -22.85
CA PHE A 177 -6.75 1.99 -23.27
C PHE A 177 -6.58 2.03 -24.78
N VAL A 178 -6.94 3.17 -25.38
CA VAL A 178 -6.87 3.37 -26.82
C VAL A 178 -5.55 4.04 -27.16
N VAL A 179 -4.76 3.42 -28.04
CA VAL A 179 -3.44 3.91 -28.42
C VAL A 179 -3.27 4.03 -29.93
N ASP A 180 -2.40 4.93 -30.36
CA ASP A 180 -2.04 5.08 -31.77
C ASP A 180 -1.02 4.01 -32.24
N ARG A 181 -0.47 4.18 -33.46
CA ARG A 181 0.54 3.25 -34.00
C ARG A 181 1.92 3.38 -33.35
N ALA A 182 2.18 4.51 -32.69
CA ALA A 182 3.41 4.77 -31.94
C ALA A 182 3.26 4.43 -30.44
N GLY A 183 2.11 3.93 -30.00
CA GLY A 183 1.84 3.58 -28.60
C GLY A 183 1.38 4.77 -27.75
N LYS A 184 1.07 5.91 -28.37
CA LYS A 184 0.61 7.09 -27.64
C LYS A 184 -0.82 6.93 -27.18
N TYR A 185 -1.09 7.30 -25.93
CA TYR A 185 -2.43 7.29 -25.36
C TYR A 185 -3.35 8.29 -26.08
N LEU A 186 -4.56 7.86 -26.43
CA LEU A 186 -5.58 8.65 -27.12
C LEU A 186 -6.87 8.81 -26.31
N GLY A 187 -7.16 7.87 -25.42
CA GLY A 187 -8.42 7.83 -24.66
C GLY A 187 -8.70 6.44 -24.09
N GLN A 188 -9.85 6.28 -23.45
CA GLN A 188 -10.25 5.03 -22.80
C GLN A 188 -11.58 4.52 -23.36
N LEU A 189 -11.73 3.20 -23.44
CA LEU A 189 -12.95 2.53 -23.88
C LEU A 189 -13.49 1.66 -22.74
N LYS A 190 -14.69 1.97 -22.25
CA LYS A 190 -15.29 1.21 -21.15
C LYS A 190 -15.63 -0.20 -21.60
N LEU A 191 -15.37 -1.19 -20.75
CA LEU A 191 -15.75 -2.57 -21.02
C LEU A 191 -17.26 -2.71 -21.21
N SER A 192 -18.05 -1.94 -20.46
CA SER A 192 -19.50 -1.89 -20.59
C SER A 192 -19.96 -1.46 -21.99
N ASP A 193 -19.24 -0.56 -22.66
CA ASP A 193 -19.55 -0.15 -24.02
C ASP A 193 -19.21 -1.27 -25.02
N VAL A 194 -18.08 -1.97 -24.84
CA VAL A 194 -17.72 -3.15 -25.66
C VAL A 194 -18.83 -4.22 -25.60
N LEU A 195 -19.47 -4.39 -24.46
CA LEU A 195 -20.50 -5.41 -24.23
C LEU A 195 -21.90 -4.99 -24.68
N THR A 196 -22.22 -3.70 -24.68
CA THR A 196 -23.61 -3.22 -24.84
C THR A 196 -23.87 -2.45 -26.14
N LYS A 197 -22.83 -1.95 -26.82
CA LYS A 197 -22.96 -1.16 -28.05
C LYS A 197 -22.98 -2.06 -29.30
N GLU A 198 -23.24 -1.45 -30.45
CA GLU A 198 -23.30 -2.18 -31.72
C GLU A 198 -21.92 -2.77 -32.07
N PRO A 199 -21.82 -4.08 -32.37
CA PRO A 199 -20.52 -4.71 -32.65
C PRO A 199 -19.76 -4.12 -33.84
N THR A 200 -20.47 -3.47 -34.76
CA THR A 200 -19.91 -2.81 -35.95
C THR A 200 -19.41 -1.39 -35.69
N SER A 201 -19.73 -0.78 -34.53
CA SER A 201 -19.20 0.54 -34.16
C SER A 201 -17.69 0.49 -33.99
N GLU A 202 -17.02 1.57 -34.38
CA GLU A 202 -15.57 1.71 -34.21
C GLU A 202 -15.24 2.20 -32.79
N VAL A 203 -14.07 1.80 -32.28
CA VAL A 203 -13.54 2.28 -31.00
C VAL A 203 -13.44 3.81 -30.99
N SER A 204 -13.04 4.42 -32.10
CA SER A 204 -12.92 5.88 -32.23
C SER A 204 -14.22 6.64 -31.98
N GLU A 205 -15.37 6.02 -32.23
CA GLU A 205 -16.70 6.63 -32.05
C GLU A 205 -17.16 6.61 -30.59
N LEU A 206 -16.63 5.67 -29.79
CA LEU A 206 -17.10 5.35 -28.44
C LEU A 206 -16.06 5.65 -27.35
N MET A 207 -14.81 5.85 -27.71
CA MET A 207 -13.75 6.16 -26.74
C MET A 207 -14.00 7.51 -26.05
N ASP A 208 -13.68 7.58 -24.76
CA ASP A 208 -13.68 8.79 -23.97
C ASP A 208 -12.28 9.43 -24.02
N THR A 209 -12.20 10.63 -24.60
CA THR A 209 -10.96 11.43 -24.70
C THR A 209 -10.90 12.56 -23.68
N SER A 210 -11.85 12.62 -22.73
CA SER A 210 -11.92 13.69 -21.72
C SER A 210 -11.04 13.42 -20.49
N LYS A 211 -10.53 12.20 -20.36
CA LYS A 211 -9.71 11.75 -19.25
C LYS A 211 -8.25 11.83 -19.64
N ASP A 212 -7.54 12.73 -18.97
CA ASP A 212 -6.09 12.87 -19.09
C ASP A 212 -5.39 11.68 -18.43
N ALA A 213 -4.25 11.30 -18.99
CA ALA A 213 -3.38 10.30 -18.40
C ALA A 213 -2.57 10.89 -17.25
N ILE A 214 -2.25 10.06 -16.26
CA ILE A 214 -1.39 10.40 -15.15
C ILE A 214 0.06 10.44 -15.66
N PRO A 215 0.82 11.52 -15.42
CA PRO A 215 2.24 11.56 -15.72
C PRO A 215 3.01 10.60 -14.80
N VAL A 216 3.95 9.84 -15.34
CA VAL A 216 4.71 8.82 -14.60
C VAL A 216 5.48 9.36 -13.38
N GLU A 217 5.87 10.64 -13.40
CA GLU A 217 6.60 11.29 -12.30
C GLU A 217 5.68 11.90 -11.22
N MET A 218 4.35 11.78 -11.35
CA MET A 218 3.40 12.30 -10.36
C MET A 218 3.58 11.54 -9.04
N SER A 219 3.58 12.23 -7.90
CA SER A 219 3.74 11.55 -6.60
C SER A 219 2.52 10.69 -6.25
N ALA A 220 2.72 9.57 -5.54
CA ALA A 220 1.67 8.67 -5.06
C ALA A 220 0.49 9.43 -4.39
N ARG A 221 0.79 10.37 -3.49
CA ARG A 221 -0.23 11.25 -2.87
C ARG A 221 -1.11 12.00 -3.87
N GLN A 222 -0.52 12.51 -4.95
CA GLN A 222 -1.27 13.26 -5.97
C GLN A 222 -2.13 12.31 -6.81
N VAL A 223 -1.61 11.11 -7.11
CA VAL A 223 -2.39 10.03 -7.74
C VAL A 223 -3.62 9.72 -6.90
N ALA A 224 -3.46 9.51 -5.59
CA ALA A 224 -4.58 9.24 -4.68
C ALA A 224 -5.66 10.32 -4.71
N ILE A 225 -5.25 11.61 -4.69
CA ILE A 225 -6.17 12.74 -4.80
C ILE A 225 -6.92 12.74 -6.15
N GLU A 226 -6.23 12.45 -7.25
CA GLU A 226 -6.86 12.38 -8.58
C GLU A 226 -7.87 11.23 -8.66
N PHE A 227 -7.53 10.05 -8.14
CA PHE A 227 -8.44 8.90 -8.06
C PHE A 227 -9.70 9.22 -7.24
N GLU A 228 -9.53 9.84 -6.07
CA GLU A 228 -10.63 10.26 -5.21
C GLU A 228 -11.54 11.29 -5.93
N HIS A 229 -10.96 12.37 -6.45
CA HIS A 229 -11.71 13.46 -7.08
C HIS A 229 -12.45 13.00 -8.34
N ALA A 230 -11.82 12.17 -9.16
CA ALA A 230 -12.35 11.74 -10.44
C ALA A 230 -13.12 10.41 -10.38
N ASN A 231 -13.24 9.80 -9.18
CA ASN A 231 -13.89 8.50 -8.94
C ASN A 231 -13.37 7.42 -9.91
N LEU A 232 -12.04 7.30 -9.99
CA LEU A 232 -11.38 6.36 -10.91
C LEU A 232 -11.32 4.96 -10.31
N VAL A 233 -11.51 3.95 -11.16
CA VAL A 233 -11.22 2.54 -10.83
C VAL A 233 -9.85 2.16 -11.36
N SER A 234 -9.50 2.66 -12.54
CA SER A 234 -8.16 2.59 -13.10
C SER A 234 -7.82 3.87 -13.86
N ALA A 235 -6.52 4.17 -13.99
CA ALA A 235 -6.02 5.34 -14.71
C ALA A 235 -4.79 4.98 -15.57
N PRO A 236 -4.64 5.52 -16.79
CA PRO A 236 -3.47 5.28 -17.62
C PRO A 236 -2.28 6.12 -17.14
N VAL A 237 -1.08 5.52 -17.15
CA VAL A 237 0.18 6.20 -16.84
C VAL A 237 0.98 6.42 -18.11
N THR A 238 1.47 7.65 -18.32
CA THR A 238 2.19 8.04 -19.53
C THR A 238 3.51 8.75 -19.26
N GLU A 239 4.46 8.56 -20.17
CA GLU A 239 5.66 9.39 -20.25
C GLU A 239 5.36 10.81 -20.74
N PRO A 240 6.27 11.78 -20.54
CA PRO A 240 6.15 13.13 -21.09
C PRO A 240 5.93 13.22 -22.61
N ASN A 241 6.30 12.18 -23.37
CA ASN A 241 6.12 12.10 -24.82
C ASN A 241 4.71 11.59 -25.23
N GLY A 242 3.88 11.18 -24.26
CA GLY A 242 2.53 10.64 -24.41
C GLY A 242 2.45 9.12 -24.62
N LEU A 243 3.56 8.39 -24.53
CA LEU A 243 3.60 6.93 -24.60
C LEU A 243 2.91 6.33 -23.38
N LEU A 244 1.98 5.40 -23.59
CA LEU A 244 1.35 4.64 -22.50
C LEU A 244 2.34 3.62 -21.96
N LEU A 245 2.62 3.70 -20.65
CA LEU A 245 3.52 2.77 -19.97
C LEU A 245 2.77 1.68 -19.22
N GLY A 246 1.72 2.07 -18.51
CA GLY A 246 1.02 1.18 -17.59
C GLY A 246 -0.33 1.77 -17.18
N ARG A 247 -0.91 1.18 -16.13
CA ARG A 247 -2.12 1.66 -15.48
C ARG A 247 -1.94 1.59 -13.97
N ILE A 248 -2.61 2.47 -13.26
CA ILE A 248 -2.76 2.39 -11.80
C ILE A 248 -4.17 1.91 -11.51
N THR A 249 -4.34 1.14 -10.45
CA THR A 249 -5.60 0.56 -10.00
C THR A 249 -5.99 1.12 -8.64
N ILE A 250 -7.29 1.04 -8.32
CA ILE A 250 -7.83 1.69 -7.11
C ILE A 250 -7.37 0.97 -5.82
N ASP A 251 -7.12 -0.32 -5.90
CA ASP A 251 -6.56 -1.18 -4.86
C ASP A 251 -5.22 -0.63 -4.37
N ASP A 252 -4.22 -0.48 -5.24
CA ASP A 252 -2.92 0.12 -4.89
C ASP A 252 -3.08 1.54 -4.30
N VAL A 253 -4.02 2.31 -4.84
CA VAL A 253 -4.29 3.67 -4.37
C VAL A 253 -4.93 3.69 -2.98
N VAL A 254 -5.67 2.65 -2.59
CA VAL A 254 -6.25 2.56 -1.25
C VAL A 254 -5.15 2.42 -0.20
N ASP A 255 -4.08 1.70 -0.49
CA ASP A 255 -2.93 1.61 0.41
C ASP A 255 -2.21 2.95 0.55
N VAL A 256 -1.98 3.66 -0.55
CA VAL A 256 -1.44 5.03 -0.51
C VAL A 256 -2.31 5.97 0.34
N ILE A 257 -3.64 5.86 0.25
CA ILE A 257 -4.55 6.67 1.07
C ILE A 257 -4.42 6.31 2.56
N ARG A 258 -4.28 5.03 2.88
CA ARG A 258 -4.13 4.53 4.25
C ARG A 258 -2.81 5.00 4.84
N GLU A 259 -1.70 4.78 4.14
CA GLU A 259 -0.35 5.20 4.54
C GLU A 259 -0.27 6.70 4.77
N GLU A 260 -0.79 7.51 3.84
CA GLU A 260 -0.84 8.96 4.02
C GLU A 260 -1.69 9.38 5.22
N GLY A 261 -2.77 8.64 5.51
CA GLY A 261 -3.57 8.80 6.70
C GLY A 261 -2.78 8.53 7.98
N GLU A 262 -2.04 7.42 8.02
CA GLU A 262 -1.19 7.02 9.14
C GLU A 262 -0.04 8.01 9.35
N HIS A 263 0.64 8.41 8.28
CA HIS A 263 1.70 9.41 8.29
C HIS A 263 1.24 10.74 8.87
N MET A 264 0.05 11.21 8.49
CA MET A 264 -0.51 12.44 9.05
C MET A 264 -0.73 12.32 10.56
N VAL A 265 -1.22 11.16 11.04
CA VAL A 265 -1.45 10.91 12.47
C VAL A 265 -0.12 10.79 13.23
N LEU A 266 0.85 10.06 12.70
CA LEU A 266 2.18 9.89 13.28
C LEU A 266 2.94 11.21 13.34
N THR A 267 2.95 11.96 12.25
CA THR A 267 3.59 13.28 12.19
C THR A 267 2.93 14.26 13.16
N ALA A 268 1.59 14.23 13.30
CA ALA A 268 0.89 15.04 14.31
C ALA A 268 1.29 14.67 15.76
N ALA A 269 1.67 13.41 16.00
CA ALA A 269 2.21 12.94 17.27
C ALA A 269 3.74 13.18 17.42
N GLY A 270 4.41 13.71 16.39
CA GLY A 270 5.86 13.90 16.35
C GLY A 270 6.64 12.59 16.20
N LEU A 271 6.01 11.59 15.57
CA LEU A 271 6.56 10.29 15.20
C LEU A 271 6.79 10.24 13.68
N ASP A 272 7.68 9.36 13.25
CA ASP A 272 8.00 9.09 11.85
C ASP A 272 7.32 7.80 11.38
N GLU A 273 7.08 7.63 10.08
CA GLU A 273 6.48 6.40 9.49
C GLU A 273 7.25 5.14 9.87
N GLU A 274 8.59 5.21 9.87
CA GLU A 274 9.42 4.06 10.19
C GLU A 274 9.35 3.62 11.67
N ASP A 275 8.69 4.37 12.57
CA ASP A 275 8.54 4.00 13.99
C ASP A 275 7.51 2.86 14.15
N ASP A 276 7.87 1.65 13.70
CA ASP A 276 7.11 0.42 13.95
C ASP A 276 6.81 0.30 15.46
N MET A 277 5.53 0.05 15.78
CA MET A 277 5.06 -0.16 17.15
C MET A 277 5.84 -1.28 17.87
N PHE A 278 6.40 -2.22 17.11
CA PHE A 278 7.17 -3.35 17.61
C PHE A 278 8.68 -3.19 17.56
N ALA A 279 9.19 -2.06 17.05
CA ALA A 279 10.62 -1.81 16.96
C ALA A 279 11.31 -1.92 18.35
N PRO A 280 12.55 -2.44 18.41
CA PRO A 280 13.31 -2.52 19.65
C PRO A 280 13.42 -1.17 20.36
N VAL A 281 13.21 -1.13 21.69
CA VAL A 281 13.20 0.09 22.52
C VAL A 281 14.38 1.04 22.25
N MET A 282 15.57 0.49 21.99
CA MET A 282 16.76 1.27 21.70
C MET A 282 16.70 1.98 20.33
N GLN A 283 16.11 1.33 19.33
CA GLN A 283 15.91 1.89 18.00
C GLN A 283 14.89 3.03 18.04
N SER A 284 13.73 2.82 18.67
CA SER A 284 12.71 3.86 18.83
C SER A 284 13.22 5.05 19.66
N ALA A 285 13.96 4.79 20.74
CA ALA A 285 14.58 5.86 21.54
C ALA A 285 15.59 6.69 20.72
N ARG A 286 16.34 6.05 19.83
CA ARG A 286 17.31 6.70 18.94
C ARG A 286 16.65 7.43 17.78
N ARG A 287 15.45 7.06 17.32
CA ARG A 287 14.72 7.86 16.32
C ARG A 287 14.11 9.12 16.96
N ARG A 288 13.58 8.99 18.17
CA ARG A 288 12.90 10.09 18.91
C ARG A 288 13.83 11.08 19.60
N TRP A 289 15.14 10.82 19.67
CA TRP A 289 16.07 11.63 20.47
C TRP A 289 16.12 13.11 20.05
N VAL A 290 15.98 13.42 18.75
CA VAL A 290 15.99 14.80 18.25
C VAL A 290 14.79 15.55 18.83
N TRP A 291 13.59 15.00 18.66
CA TRP A 291 12.35 15.63 19.12
C TRP A 291 12.27 15.69 20.66
N LEU A 292 12.70 14.63 21.35
CA LEU A 292 12.82 14.63 22.81
C LEU A 292 13.84 15.67 23.30
N GLY A 293 14.94 15.85 22.58
CA GLY A 293 15.95 16.87 22.86
C GLY A 293 15.38 18.29 22.72
N VAL A 294 14.65 18.57 21.64
CA VAL A 294 13.97 19.86 21.42
C VAL A 294 12.95 20.12 22.53
N ASN A 295 12.10 19.15 22.87
CA ASN A 295 11.12 19.29 23.96
C ASN A 295 11.80 19.53 25.32
N LEU A 296 12.88 18.81 25.61
CA LEU A 296 13.63 18.99 26.86
C LEU A 296 14.24 20.39 26.95
N ILE A 297 14.90 20.87 25.90
CA ILE A 297 15.47 22.23 25.87
C ILE A 297 14.37 23.28 26.08
N THR A 298 13.24 23.11 25.41
CA THR A 298 12.11 24.05 25.51
C THR A 298 11.52 24.05 26.93
N THR A 299 11.44 22.89 27.57
CA THR A 299 11.02 22.75 28.98
C THR A 299 12.02 23.40 29.94
N LEU A 300 13.32 23.25 29.68
CA LEU A 300 14.38 23.90 30.47
C LEU A 300 14.33 25.43 30.34
N LEU A 301 14.06 25.95 29.14
CA LEU A 301 13.85 27.39 28.92
C LEU A 301 12.65 27.91 29.72
N ALA A 302 11.53 27.17 29.75
CA ALA A 302 10.38 27.52 30.58
C ALA A 302 10.72 27.51 32.08
N ALA A 303 11.51 26.54 32.54
CA ALA A 303 11.99 26.49 33.93
C ALA A 303 12.89 27.69 34.28
N LEU A 304 13.74 28.16 33.35
CA LEU A 304 14.55 29.36 33.54
C LEU A 304 13.69 30.63 33.68
N VAL A 305 12.60 30.74 32.91
CA VAL A 305 11.63 31.83 33.04
C VAL A 305 11.01 31.80 34.44
N LEU A 306 10.55 30.63 34.91
CA LEU A 306 10.01 30.49 36.27
C LEU A 306 11.04 30.90 37.35
N PHE A 307 12.29 30.48 37.19
CA PHE A 307 13.37 30.86 38.11
C PHE A 307 13.59 32.38 38.16
N ALA A 308 13.52 33.07 37.02
CA ALA A 308 13.64 34.53 36.97
C ALA A 308 12.52 35.26 37.75
N PHE A 309 11.33 34.65 37.90
CA PHE A 309 10.21 35.20 38.65
C PHE A 309 10.12 34.71 40.10
N GLN A 310 11.13 33.98 40.61
CA GLN A 310 11.17 33.48 41.99
C GLN A 310 10.86 34.57 43.06
N PRO A 311 11.41 35.81 43.00
CA PRO A 311 11.13 36.81 44.02
C PRO A 311 9.67 37.25 44.11
N THR A 312 8.92 37.10 43.01
CA THR A 312 7.48 37.38 42.96
C THR A 312 6.68 36.21 43.52
N LEU A 313 7.15 34.98 43.28
CA LEU A 313 6.53 33.77 43.80
C LEU A 313 6.63 33.64 45.32
N ASP A 314 7.74 34.10 45.89
CA ASP A 314 7.92 34.15 47.34
C ASP A 314 6.90 35.07 48.03
N GLN A 315 6.33 36.05 47.30
CA GLN A 315 5.33 36.99 47.83
C GLN A 315 3.89 36.50 47.66
N LEU A 316 3.62 35.68 46.65
CA LEU A 316 2.27 35.23 46.26
C LEU A 316 2.29 33.72 45.96
N VAL A 317 2.38 32.92 47.01
CA VAL A 317 2.46 31.45 46.92
C VAL A 317 1.24 30.84 46.20
N GLU A 318 0.07 31.48 46.28
CA GLU A 318 -1.16 31.08 45.57
C GLU A 318 -0.98 31.01 44.05
N LEU A 319 -0.10 31.84 43.49
CA LEU A 319 0.18 31.87 42.04
C LEU A 319 0.83 30.56 41.57
N ALA A 320 1.57 29.88 42.44
CA ALA A 320 2.20 28.60 42.12
C ALA A 320 1.15 27.49 41.83
N VAL A 321 -0.03 27.57 42.43
CA VAL A 321 -1.14 26.61 42.20
C VAL A 321 -1.78 26.84 40.83
N LEU A 322 -1.75 28.07 40.31
CA LEU A 322 -2.32 28.40 39.00
C LEU A 322 -1.42 28.00 37.83
N PHE A 323 -0.11 27.83 38.04
CA PHE A 323 0.82 27.51 36.95
C PHE A 323 0.49 26.21 36.19
N PRO A 324 0.27 25.05 36.85
CA PRO A 324 -0.08 23.84 36.12
C PRO A 324 -1.38 23.99 35.34
N ILE A 325 -2.34 24.77 35.86
CA ILE A 325 -3.64 24.99 35.22
C ILE A 325 -3.47 25.83 33.95
N VAL A 326 -2.77 26.96 34.04
CA VAL A 326 -2.54 27.86 32.89
C VAL A 326 -1.68 27.17 31.82
N MET A 327 -0.62 26.46 32.23
CA MET A 327 0.20 25.68 31.29
C MET A 327 -0.59 24.57 30.61
N SER A 328 -1.43 23.84 31.36
CA SER A 328 -2.29 22.79 30.81
C SER A 328 -3.34 23.34 29.84
N MET A 329 -4.03 24.42 30.19
CA MET A 329 -5.00 25.06 29.29
C MET A 329 -4.33 25.59 28.02
N GLY A 330 -3.14 26.19 28.13
CA GLY A 330 -2.36 26.64 26.98
C GLY A 330 -1.95 25.49 26.06
N GLY A 331 -1.48 24.38 26.64
CA GLY A 331 -1.14 23.18 25.89
C GLY A 331 -2.34 22.58 25.16
N ILE A 332 -3.46 22.36 25.87
CA ILE A 332 -4.69 21.79 25.30
C ILE A 332 -5.25 22.68 24.19
N ALA A 333 -5.30 24.01 24.40
CA ALA A 333 -5.77 24.94 23.38
C ALA A 333 -4.87 24.93 22.13
N GLY A 334 -3.55 24.80 22.32
CA GLY A 334 -2.60 24.63 21.22
C GLY A 334 -2.86 23.35 20.42
N THR A 335 -2.99 22.21 21.09
CA THR A 335 -3.29 20.92 20.43
C THR A 335 -4.61 20.98 19.67
N GLN A 336 -5.68 21.51 20.28
CA GLN A 336 -7.00 21.63 19.64
C GLN A 336 -7.04 22.57 18.44
N THR A 337 -6.07 23.47 18.30
CA THR A 337 -5.98 24.36 17.12
C THR A 337 -5.27 23.66 15.95
N LEU A 338 -4.44 22.65 16.25
CA LEU A 338 -3.65 21.90 15.26
C LEU A 338 -4.39 20.67 14.73
N THR A 339 -5.23 20.04 15.57
CA THR A 339 -6.12 18.92 15.22
C THR A 339 -7.43 19.42 14.63
#